data_AF-A0A9E6DG08-F1
#
_entry.id   AF-A0A9E6DG08-F1
#
_cell.length_a   1.000
_cell.length_b   1.000
_cell.length_c   1.000
_cell.angle_alpha   90.00
_cell.angle_beta   90.00
_cell.angle_gamma   90.00
#
_symmetry.space_group_name_H-M   'P 1'
#
loop_
_entity.id
_entity.type
_entity.pdbx_description
1 polymer ?
#
loop_
_entity_poly.entity_id
_entity_poly.type
_entity_poly.pdbx_seq_one_letter_code
_entity_poly.pdbx_strand_id
1 'polypeptide(L)'
;MADAKPISQGLKMALELGPVVAFFVLYMRIRDDAFTIGGTEYSGFIVATVAFIPLLLAAMGVLWKLSGKISRMQVFTAFMVIFFGGL
;
A
#
# COMPACT_ATOMS: atom_id res chain seq x y z
N MET A 1 34.03 9.48 -7.21
CA MET A 1 33.12 8.34 -7.01
C MET A 1 31.81 8.94 -6.53
N ALA A 2 30.71 8.78 -7.27
CA ALA A 2 29.44 9.42 -6.92
C ALA A 2 28.83 8.68 -5.71
N ASP A 3 28.76 9.37 -4.57
CA ASP A 3 28.07 8.92 -3.36
C ASP A 3 26.60 8.63 -3.67
N ALA A 4 26.26 7.35 -3.86
CA ALA A 4 24.89 6.90 -3.81
C ALA A 4 24.41 7.05 -2.37
N LYS A 5 23.78 8.20 -2.05
CA LYS A 5 23.28 8.49 -0.71
C LYS A 5 22.39 7.33 -0.24
N PRO A 6 22.79 6.58 0.80
CA PRO A 6 21.99 5.46 1.28
C PRO A 6 20.61 5.99 1.68
N ILE A 7 19.55 5.28 1.31
CA ILE A 7 18.19 5.61 1.75
C ILE A 7 18.22 5.80 3.25
N SER A 8 17.70 6.93 3.74
CA SER A 8 17.60 7.16 5.18
C SER A 8 16.71 6.09 5.80
N GLN A 9 17.18 5.49 6.89
CA GLN A 9 16.45 4.41 7.58
C GLN A 9 15.02 4.81 7.95
N GLY A 10 14.80 6.09 8.30
CA GLY A 10 13.47 6.64 8.56
C GLY A 10 12.56 6.65 7.34
N LEU A 11 13.08 7.01 6.15
CA LEU A 11 12.27 7.00 4.93
C LEU A 11 11.91 5.57 4.50
N LYS A 12 12.85 4.63 4.66
CA LYS A 12 12.57 3.21 4.42
C LYS A 12 11.47 2.69 5.35
N MET A 13 11.57 2.96 6.66
CA MET A 13 10.51 2.60 7.62
C MET A 13 9.17 3.25 7.27
N ALA A 14 9.17 4.53 6.89
CA ALA A 14 7.94 5.22 6.52
C ALA A 14 7.29 4.61 5.27
N LEU A 15 8.07 4.18 4.28
CA LEU A 15 7.54 3.53 3.08
C LEU A 15 7.07 2.08 3.34
N GLU A 16 7.72 1.36 4.26
CA GLU A 16 7.34 -0.01 4.61
C GLU A 16 6.11 -0.05 5.53
N LEU A 17 6.07 0.80 6.55
CA LEU A 17 5.00 0.81 7.56
C LEU A 17 3.86 1.78 7.21
N GLY A 18 4.16 2.84 6.48
CA GLY A 18 3.22 3.92 6.15
C GLY A 18 1.93 3.44 5.47
N PRO A 19 1.97 2.57 4.45
CA PRO A 19 0.77 2.04 3.82
C PRO A 19 -0.13 1.31 4.82
N VAL A 20 0.45 0.50 5.70
CA VAL A 20 -0.29 -0.29 6.70
C VAL A 20 -0.94 0.65 7.72
N VAL A 21 -0.19 1.62 8.23
CA VAL A 21 -0.72 2.62 9.17
C VAL A 21 -1.83 3.45 8.51
N ALA A 22 -1.63 3.89 7.27
CA ALA A 22 -2.63 4.63 6.51
C ALA A 22 -3.90 3.81 6.26
N PHE A 23 -3.78 2.52 5.97
CA PHE A 23 -4.92 1.62 5.88
C PHE A 23 -5.70 1.56 7.20
N PHE A 24 -5.02 1.37 8.33
CA PHE A 24 -5.71 1.33 9.63
C PHE A 24 -6.41 2.65 9.95
N VAL A 25 -5.76 3.79 9.70
CA VAL A 25 -6.36 5.11 9.92
C VAL A 25 -7.59 5.31 9.03
N LEU A 26 -7.49 4.94 7.75
CA LEU A 26 -8.62 5.04 6.82
C LEU A 26 -9.74 4.09 7.22
N TYR A 27 -9.42 2.83 7.51
CA TYR A 27 -10.38 1.82 7.92
C TYR A 27 -11.11 2.23 9.20
N MET A 28 -10.41 2.69 10.25
CA MET A 28 -11.07 3.17 11.47
C MET A 28 -12.01 4.35 11.21
N ARG A 29 -11.75 5.15 10.18
CA ARG A 29 -12.61 6.27 9.82
C ARG A 29 -13.89 5.85 9.11
N ILE A 30 -13.84 4.79 8.29
CA ILE A 30 -14.95 4.41 7.40
C ILE A 30 -15.54 3.03 7.68
N ARG A 31 -15.01 2.29 8.67
CA ARG A 31 -15.38 0.90 9.00
C ARG A 31 -16.87 0.70 9.28
N ASP A 32 -17.51 1.71 9.86
CA ASP A 32 -18.92 1.66 10.26
C ASP A 32 -19.84 2.23 9.15
N ASP A 33 -19.25 2.69 8.03
CA ASP A 33 -19.97 3.20 6.87
C ASP A 33 -20.18 2.07 5.83
N ALA A 34 -21.32 2.16 5.13
CA ALA A 34 -21.62 1.38 3.94
C ALA A 34 -21.64 2.29 2.71
N PHE A 35 -20.93 1.90 1.66
CA PHE A 35 -20.79 2.67 0.43
C PHE A 35 -21.51 1.96 -0.70
N THR A 36 -22.52 2.59 -1.27
CA THR A 36 -23.20 2.06 -2.46
C THR A 36 -22.46 2.48 -3.73
N ILE A 37 -21.89 1.53 -4.45
CA ILE A 37 -21.20 1.76 -5.73
C ILE A 37 -21.88 0.89 -6.79
N GLY A 38 -22.44 1.52 -7.84
CA GLY A 38 -23.11 0.79 -8.92
C GLY A 38 -24.33 -0.04 -8.47
N GLY A 39 -25.00 0.36 -7.39
CA GLY A 39 -26.14 -0.36 -6.82
C GLY A 39 -25.78 -1.56 -5.92
N THR A 40 -24.48 -1.81 -5.72
CA THR A 40 -23.99 -2.81 -4.74
C THR A 40 -23.46 -2.10 -3.51
N GLU A 41 -23.79 -2.63 -2.33
CA GLU A 41 -23.36 -2.09 -1.05
C GLU A 41 -22.03 -2.74 -0.62
N TYR A 42 -21.02 -1.89 -0.43
CA TYR A 42 -19.68 -2.30 -0.01
C TYR A 42 -19.42 -1.82 1.41
N SER A 43 -18.87 -2.68 2.25
CA SER A 43 -18.43 -2.29 3.59
C SER A 43 -17.22 -1.35 3.52
N GLY A 44 -17.05 -0.52 4.55
CA GLY A 44 -15.86 0.31 4.71
C GLY A 44 -14.54 -0.45 4.63
N PHE A 45 -14.52 -1.74 5.00
CA PHE A 45 -13.35 -2.61 4.83
C PHE A 45 -12.94 -2.78 3.35
N ILE A 46 -13.91 -3.07 2.47
CA ILE A 46 -13.65 -3.25 1.04
C ILE A 46 -13.12 -1.95 0.44
N VAL A 47 -13.76 -0.82 0.77
CA VAL A 47 -13.34 0.50 0.30
C VAL A 47 -11.93 0.86 0.79
N ALA A 48 -11.64 0.62 2.07
CA ALA A 48 -10.30 0.86 2.64
C ALA A 48 -9.24 -0.02 1.97
N THR A 49 -9.58 -1.26 1.65
CA THR A 49 -8.67 -2.21 1.00
C THR A 49 -8.36 -1.78 -0.43
N VAL A 50 -9.39 -1.41 -1.20
CA VAL A 50 -9.23 -0.86 -2.57
C VAL A 50 -8.36 0.39 -2.57
N ALA A 51 -8.43 1.24 -1.55
CA ALA A 51 -7.55 2.40 -1.40
C ALA A 51 -6.12 2.02 -0.95
N PHE A 52 -5.97 0.98 -0.14
CA PHE A 52 -4.68 0.51 0.36
C PHE A 52 -3.80 -0.12 -0.72
N ILE A 53 -4.38 -0.90 -1.62
CA ILE A 53 -3.65 -1.56 -2.73
C ILE A 53 -2.79 -0.56 -3.52
N PRO A 54 -3.34 0.50 -4.14
CA PRO A 54 -2.56 1.47 -4.90
C PRO A 54 -1.57 2.24 -4.03
N LEU A 55 -1.91 2.51 -2.76
CA LEU A 55 -1.00 3.16 -1.82
C LEU A 55 0.24 2.29 -1.52
N LEU A 56 0.03 1.00 -1.30
CA LEU A 56 1.09 0.02 -1.08
C LEU A 56 1.99 -0.10 -2.32
N LEU A 57 1.39 -0.19 -3.50
CA LEU A 57 2.13 -0.26 -4.77
C LEU A 57 2.94 1.02 -5.02
N ALA A 58 2.37 2.19 -4.71
CA ALA A 58 3.07 3.47 -4.79
C ALA A 58 4.28 3.50 -3.84
N ALA A 59 4.12 3.05 -2.60
CA ALA A 59 5.22 2.99 -1.63
C ALA A 59 6.32 2.02 -2.08
N MET A 60 5.96 0.84 -2.62
CA MET A 60 6.92 -0.09 -3.21
C MET A 60 7.64 0.52 -4.43
N GLY A 61 6.92 1.24 -5.30
CA GLY A 61 7.48 1.93 -6.46
C GLY A 61 8.45 3.05 -6.08
N VAL A 62 8.13 3.84 -5.05
CA VAL A 62 9.03 4.85 -4.50
C VAL A 62 10.26 4.18 -3.90
N LEU A 63 10.08 3.11 -3.12
CA LEU A 63 11.20 2.35 -2.55
C LEU A 63 12.11 1.80 -3.64
N TRP A 64 11.54 1.28 -4.74
CA TRP A 64 12.30 0.81 -5.89
C TRP A 64 13.10 1.91 -6.57
N LYS A 65 12.47 3.07 -6.81
CA LYS A 65 13.14 4.23 -7.41
C LYS A 65 14.33 4.70 -6.56
N LEU A 66 14.19 4.64 -5.24
CA LEU A 66 15.23 5.05 -4.30
C LEU A 66 16.32 3.97 -4.10
N SER A 67 15.96 2.69 -4.11
CA SER A 67 16.87 1.59 -3.78
C SER A 67 17.55 0.97 -4.99
N GLY A 68 16.98 1.17 -6.19
CA GLY A 68 17.36 0.48 -7.42
C GLY A 68 17.12 -1.04 -7.40
N LYS A 69 16.49 -1.57 -6.34
CA LYS A 69 16.33 -3.01 -6.12
C LYS A 69 14.89 -3.31 -5.69
N ILE A 70 14.23 -4.16 -6.45
CA ILE A 70 12.97 -4.79 -6.04
C ILE A 70 13.29 -6.21 -5.61
N SER A 71 12.90 -6.58 -4.38
CA SER A 71 13.00 -7.96 -3.93
C SER A 71 11.96 -8.80 -4.67
N ARG A 72 12.32 -10.04 -5.03
CA ARG A 72 11.37 -11.02 -5.59
C ARG A 72 10.12 -11.17 -4.71
N MET A 73 10.30 -11.05 -3.40
CA MET A 73 9.20 -11.07 -2.42
C MET A 73 8.23 -9.91 -2.60
N GLN A 74 8.72 -8.69 -2.89
CA GLN A 74 7.85 -7.52 -3.10
C GLN A 74 7.04 -7.64 -4.40
N VAL A 75 7.64 -8.19 -5.46
CA VAL A 75 6.90 -8.47 -6.72
C VAL A 75 5.77 -9.47 -6.45
N PHE A 76 6.08 -10.53 -5.70
CA PHE A 76 5.10 -11.54 -5.34
C PHE A 76 3.98 -10.97 -4.47
N THR A 77 4.31 -10.15 -3.46
CA THR A 77 3.32 -9.45 -2.64
C THR A 77 2.47 -8.51 -3.48
N ALA A 78 3.08 -7.68 -4.33
CA ALA A 78 2.36 -6.77 -5.23
C ALA A 78 1.39 -7.54 -6.14
N PHE A 79 1.86 -8.65 -6.73
CA PHE A 79 1.03 -9.53 -7.53
C PHE A 79 -0.13 -10.10 -6.72
N MET A 80 0.13 -10.71 -5.56
CA MET A 80 -0.91 -11.26 -4.69
C MET A 80 -1.95 -10.22 -4.32
N VAL A 81 -1.52 -9.03 -3.93
CA VAL A 81 -2.43 -7.96 -3.51
C VAL A 81 -3.27 -7.43 -4.68
N ILE A 82 -2.73 -7.35 -5.90
CA ILE A 82 -3.50 -6.95 -7.08
C ILE A 82 -4.57 -7.98 -7.45
N PHE A 83 -4.24 -9.26 -7.41
CA PHE A 83 -5.14 -10.33 -7.86
C PHE A 83 -6.09 -10.86 -6.77
N PHE A 84 -5.66 -10.83 -5.51
CA PHE A 84 -6.37 -11.42 -4.37
C PHE A 84 -6.70 -10.42 -3.27
N GLY A 85 -6.22 -9.17 -3.33
CA GLY A 85 -6.38 -8.22 -2.23
C GLY A 85 -7.84 -7.81 -1.97
N GLY A 86 -8.72 -7.92 -2.96
CA GLY A 86 -10.14 -7.60 -2.83
C GLY A 86 -11.09 -8.78 -3.08
N LEU A 87 -10.58 -10.01 -3.12
CA LEU A 87 -11.39 -11.23 -3.29
C LEU A 87 -12.09 -11.60 -1.96
#